data_AF-A0A1A8P863-F1
#
_entry.id   AF-A0A1A8P863-F1
#
_cell.length_a   1.000
_cell.length_b   1.000
_cell.length_c   1.000
_cell.angle_alpha   90.00
_cell.angle_beta   90.00
_cell.angle_gamma   90.00
#
_symmetry.space_group_name_H-M   'P 1'
#
loop_
_entity.id
_entity.type
_entity.pdbx_description
1 polymer ?
#
loop_
_entity_poly.entity_id
_entity_poly.type
_entity_poly.pdbx_seq_one_letter_code
_entity_poly.pdbx_strand_id
1 'polypeptide(L)'
;VLPSLTFYWSTTKRDILDVQPRHSEANINLQPEHKFGMRVTGKMRGRTGLKVLLRVTDPTAQQLKGSLRELSDEIQIQVYDKLHMLNPQVEAEELL
;
A
#
# COMPACT_ATOMS: atom_id res chain seq x y z
N VAL A 1 -18.92 18.86 12.22
CA VAL A 1 -17.80 17.92 12.00
C VAL A 1 -17.41 18.03 10.54
N LEU A 2 -16.12 18.14 10.21
CA LEU A 2 -15.69 18.18 8.82
C LEU A 2 -15.88 16.78 8.21
N PRO A 3 -16.61 16.61 7.09
CA PRO A 3 -16.79 15.31 6.48
C PRO A 3 -15.44 14.76 6.01
N SER A 4 -15.12 13.53 6.40
CA SER A 4 -13.82 12.90 6.15
C SER A 4 -13.95 11.64 5.29
N LEU A 5 -12.81 11.19 4.79
CA LEU A 5 -12.67 9.92 4.11
C LEU A 5 -11.94 8.96 5.02
N THR A 6 -12.37 7.70 5.07
CA THR A 6 -11.71 6.64 5.82
C THR A 6 -11.12 5.61 4.89
N PHE A 7 -9.96 5.07 5.27
CA PHE A 7 -9.17 4.18 4.42
C PHE A 7 -8.91 2.85 5.12
N TYR A 8 -9.29 1.77 4.46
CA TYR A 8 -9.09 0.40 4.93
C TYR A 8 -8.25 -0.36 3.92
N TRP A 9 -7.14 -0.91 4.40
CA TRP A 9 -6.19 -1.65 3.57
C TRP A 9 -6.22 -3.13 3.91
N SER A 10 -6.11 -3.98 2.89
CA SER A 10 -6.00 -5.42 3.06
C SER A 10 -5.06 -6.03 2.03
N THR A 11 -4.49 -7.18 2.38
CA THR A 11 -3.68 -8.01 1.49
C THR A 11 -4.29 -9.40 1.39
N THR A 12 -4.25 -10.00 0.20
CA THR A 12 -4.74 -11.37 -0.01
C THR A 12 -3.88 -12.43 0.70
N LYS A 13 -2.59 -12.13 0.91
CA LYS A 13 -1.59 -12.99 1.56
C LYS A 13 -0.70 -12.16 2.49
N ARG A 14 -0.92 -12.30 3.80
CA ARG A 14 -0.28 -11.48 4.86
C ARG A 14 1.19 -11.85 5.13
N ASP A 15 1.60 -13.01 4.67
CA ASP A 15 2.96 -13.53 4.77
C ASP A 15 3.89 -12.95 3.70
N ILE A 16 3.34 -12.47 2.58
CA ILE A 16 4.11 -11.91 1.44
C ILE A 16 4.46 -10.43 1.65
N LEU A 17 3.54 -9.62 2.18
CA LEU A 17 3.72 -8.18 2.41
C LEU A 17 3.51 -7.82 3.87
N ASP A 18 4.37 -6.93 4.37
CA ASP A 18 4.10 -6.12 5.55
C ASP A 18 3.49 -4.78 5.10
N VAL A 19 2.39 -4.37 5.72
CA VAL A 19 1.65 -3.15 5.35
C VAL A 19 1.39 -2.33 6.60
N GLN A 20 2.03 -1.18 6.70
CA GLN A 20 1.98 -0.32 7.87
C GLN A 20 1.63 1.11 7.45
N PRO A 21 0.91 1.89 8.26
CA PRO A 21 0.66 3.30 7.94
C PRO A 21 1.97 4.08 7.80
N ARG A 22 2.06 4.95 6.79
CA ARG A 22 3.26 5.77 6.54
C ARG A 22 3.47 6.82 7.64
N HIS A 23 2.39 7.34 8.19
CA HIS A 23 2.39 8.44 9.15
C HIS A 23 2.18 7.93 10.58
N SER A 24 3.06 7.08 11.09
CA SER A 24 3.00 6.68 12.51
C SER A 24 3.59 7.78 13.39
N GLU A 25 2.75 8.55 14.07
CA GLU A 25 3.21 9.36 15.21
C GLU A 25 3.44 8.42 16.41
N ALA A 26 4.62 8.52 17.02
CA ALA A 26 5.13 7.73 18.14
C ALA A 26 4.05 6.99 18.99
N ASN A 27 3.82 5.71 18.69
CA ASN A 27 2.91 4.80 19.42
C ASN A 27 1.41 5.11 19.40
N ILE A 28 0.92 5.98 18.51
CA ILE A 28 -0.52 6.23 18.37
C ILE A 28 -1.10 5.35 17.27
N ASN A 29 -2.14 4.58 17.59
CA ASN A 29 -2.91 3.87 16.59
C ASN A 29 -3.66 4.90 15.73
N LEU A 30 -3.30 5.01 14.44
CA LEU A 30 -3.89 5.99 13.55
C LEU A 30 -5.37 5.69 13.31
N GLN A 31 -6.16 6.76 13.41
CA GLN A 31 -7.55 6.74 12.99
C GLN A 31 -7.66 6.44 11.48
N PRO A 32 -8.76 5.82 11.01
CA PRO A 32 -8.91 5.40 9.61
C PRO A 32 -8.74 6.54 8.59
N GLU A 33 -9.01 7.78 8.98
CA GLU A 33 -8.87 8.99 8.15
C GLU A 33 -7.42 9.29 7.81
N HIS A 34 -6.49 8.90 8.68
CA HIS A 34 -5.06 9.12 8.50
C HIS A 34 -4.35 7.95 7.79
N LYS A 35 -5.08 6.89 7.42
CA LYS A 35 -4.55 5.72 6.69
C LYS A 35 -4.58 5.90 5.17
N PHE A 36 -4.52 7.12 4.67
CA PHE A 36 -4.50 7.38 3.22
C PHE A 36 -3.18 6.94 2.55
N GLY A 37 -2.11 6.77 3.34
CA GLY A 37 -0.80 6.33 2.86
C GLY A 37 -0.22 5.18 3.68
N MET A 38 0.23 4.13 3.00
CA MET A 38 0.84 2.96 3.61
C MET A 38 2.28 2.75 3.12
N ARG A 39 3.17 2.30 4.01
CA ARG A 39 4.45 1.68 3.69
C ARG A 39 4.20 0.20 3.43
N VAL A 40 4.68 -0.29 2.29
CA VAL A 40 4.53 -1.68 1.86
C VAL A 40 5.92 -2.29 1.71
N THR A 41 6.19 -3.36 2.46
CA THR A 41 7.49 -4.03 2.47
C THR A 41 7.33 -5.50 2.09
N GLY A 42 8.11 -5.98 1.11
CA GLY A 42 8.16 -7.40 0.77
C GLY A 42 8.80 -8.23 1.87
N LYS A 43 8.13 -9.29 2.32
CA LYS A 43 8.62 -10.22 3.36
C LYS A 43 9.05 -11.57 2.79
N MET A 44 8.22 -12.13 1.93
CA MET A 44 8.41 -13.46 1.37
C MET A 44 8.14 -13.42 -0.13
N ARG A 45 8.90 -14.21 -0.90
CA ARG A 45 8.66 -14.39 -2.33
C ARG A 45 7.22 -14.84 -2.58
N GLY A 46 6.58 -14.28 -3.60
CA GLY A 46 5.24 -14.66 -4.00
C GLY A 46 4.43 -13.50 -4.57
N ARG A 47 3.22 -13.84 -5.02
CA ARG A 47 2.25 -12.88 -5.55
C ARG A 47 1.13 -12.62 -4.56
N THR A 48 0.78 -11.37 -4.33
CA THR A 48 -0.37 -10.96 -3.52
C THR A 48 -1.04 -9.70 -4.07
N GLY A 49 -2.34 -9.57 -3.86
CA GLY A 49 -3.06 -8.31 -4.04
C GLY A 49 -2.92 -7.39 -2.83
N LEU A 50 -2.85 -6.09 -3.08
CA LEU A 50 -3.01 -5.02 -2.10
C LEU A 50 -4.26 -4.22 -2.48
N LYS A 51 -5.28 -4.26 -1.61
CA LYS A 51 -6.56 -3.60 -1.82
C LYS A 51 -6.73 -2.43 -0.86
N VAL A 52 -7.34 -1.36 -1.36
CA VAL A 52 -7.84 -0.26 -0.55
C VAL A 52 -9.35 -0.12 -0.72
N LEU A 53 -10.04 0.13 0.39
CA LEU A 53 -11.43 0.56 0.43
C LEU A 53 -11.48 1.95 1.07
N LEU A 54 -11.96 2.91 0.30
CA LEU A 54 -12.24 4.28 0.74
C LEU A 54 -13.73 4.38 1.06
N ARG A 55 -14.09 5.00 2.18
CA ARG A 55 -15.48 5.29 2.56
C ARG A 55 -15.66 6.75 2.95
N VAL A 56 -16.81 7.33 2.58
CA VAL A 56 -17.25 8.64 3.10
C VAL A 56 -17.83 8.48 4.50
N THR A 57 -17.52 9.41 5.42
CA THR A 57 -18.18 9.44 6.74
C THR A 57 -19.54 10.13 6.69
N ASP A 58 -19.76 10.99 5.70
CA ASP A 58 -21.01 11.72 5.48
C ASP A 58 -21.42 11.66 4.00
N PRO A 59 -22.43 10.82 3.65
CA PRO A 59 -22.93 10.72 2.28
C PRO A 59 -23.53 12.02 1.73
N THR A 60 -23.96 12.93 2.60
CA THR A 60 -24.56 14.21 2.21
C THR A 60 -23.51 15.23 1.77
N ALA A 61 -22.25 15.02 2.14
CA ALA A 61 -21.12 15.88 1.77
C ALA A 61 -20.72 15.77 0.28
N GLN A 62 -21.30 14.84 -0.47
CA GLN A 62 -21.08 14.65 -1.92
C GLN A 62 -19.59 14.56 -2.34
N GLN A 63 -18.74 14.04 -1.44
CA GLN A 63 -17.30 13.89 -1.69
C GLN A 63 -16.98 12.90 -2.83
N LEU A 64 -17.94 12.01 -3.14
CA LEU A 64 -17.86 11.09 -4.27
C LEU A 64 -18.99 11.37 -5.27
N LYS A 65 -18.66 11.27 -6.56
CA LYS A 65 -19.63 11.45 -7.65
C LYS A 65 -20.73 10.40 -7.59
N GLY A 66 -21.96 10.79 -7.91
CA GLY A 66 -23.10 9.87 -8.02
C GLY A 66 -23.60 9.31 -6.69
N SER A 67 -23.37 10.02 -5.58
CA SER A 67 -23.77 9.57 -4.23
C SER A 67 -23.16 8.23 -3.83
N LEU A 68 -22.03 7.87 -4.44
CA LEU A 68 -21.25 6.70 -4.04
C LEU A 68 -20.82 6.87 -2.57
N ARG A 69 -20.90 5.77 -1.83
CA ARG A 69 -20.46 5.73 -0.43
C ARG A 69 -19.05 5.21 -0.27
N GLU A 70 -18.61 4.41 -1.25
CA GLU A 70 -17.34 3.71 -1.20
C GLU A 70 -16.69 3.69 -2.59
N LEU A 71 -15.35 3.66 -2.59
CA LEU A 71 -14.54 3.32 -3.76
C LEU A 71 -13.55 2.24 -3.33
N SER A 72 -13.26 1.32 -4.25
CA SER A 72 -12.22 0.32 -4.01
C SER A 72 -11.34 0.17 -5.23
N ASP A 73 -10.07 -0.09 -4.98
CA ASP A 73 -9.13 -0.49 -6.02
C ASP A 73 -8.17 -1.56 -5.46
N GLU A 74 -7.61 -2.37 -6.34
CA GLU A 74 -6.68 -3.43 -6.00
C GLU A 74 -5.57 -3.56 -7.04
N ILE A 75 -4.33 -3.54 -6.56
CA ILE A 75 -3.15 -3.82 -7.38
C ILE A 75 -2.59 -5.20 -7.06
N GLN A 76 -1.96 -5.84 -8.05
CA GLN A 76 -1.25 -7.09 -7.87
C GLN A 76 0.25 -6.83 -7.74
N ILE A 77 0.87 -7.36 -6.69
CA ILE A 77 2.29 -7.18 -6.38
C ILE A 77 2.97 -8.55 -6.44
N GLN A 78 4.06 -8.63 -7.19
CA GLN A 78 4.97 -9.78 -7.22
C GLN A 78 6.22 -9.43 -6.41
N VAL A 79 6.43 -10.16 -5.31
CA VAL A 79 7.66 -10.09 -4.50
C VAL A 79 8.61 -11.18 -4.99
N TYR A 80 9.80 -10.75 -5.40
CA TYR A 80 10.89 -11.64 -5.76
C TYR A 80 11.85 -11.82 -4.59
N ASP A 81 12.78 -12.76 -4.73
CA ASP A 81 13.85 -12.93 -3.76
C ASP A 81 14.80 -11.72 -3.75
N LYS A 82 15.66 -11.64 -2.74
CA LYS A 82 16.70 -10.61 -2.69
C LYS A 82 17.58 -10.73 -3.93
N LEU A 83 17.65 -9.64 -4.69
CA LEU A 83 18.59 -9.53 -5.78
C LEU A 83 20.01 -9.50 -5.21
N HIS A 84 20.81 -10.49 -5.59
CA HIS A 84 22.24 -10.46 -5.35
C HIS A 84 22.89 -9.67 -6.49
N MET A 85 23.37 -8.47 -6.18
CA MET A 85 24.27 -7.75 -7.07
C MET A 85 25.60 -8.50 -7.08
N LEU A 86 25.87 -9.18 -8.18
CA LEU A 86 27.22 -9.61 -8.49
C LEU A 86 27.98 -8.36 -8.94
N ASN A 87 29.12 -8.08 -8.32
CA ASN A 87 30.09 -7.12 -8.83
C ASN A 87 31.21 -7.93 -9.50
N PRO A 88 31.02 -8.42 -10.73
CA PRO A 88 32.10 -9.05 -11.46
C PRO A 88 33.19 -7.99 -11.65
N GLN A 89 34.44 -8.34 -11.34
CA GLN A 89 35.58 -7.55 -11.81
C GLN A 89 35.66 -7.74 -13.32
N VAL A 90 34.92 -6.91 -14.06
CA VAL A 90 34.99 -6.85 -15.51
C VAL A 90 35.96 -5.73 -15.83
N GLU A 91 37.10 -6.07 -16.42
CA GLU A 91 37.97 -5.07 -17.04
C GLU A 91 37.14 -4.39 -18.15
N ALA A 92 37.17 -3.05 -18.20
CA ALA A 92 36.28 -2.26 -19.06
C ALA A 92 36.36 -2.59 -20.56
N GLU A 93 37.37 -3.36 -20.97
CA GLU A 93 37.62 -3.82 -22.34
C GLU A 93 36.77 -5.03 -22.77
N GLU A 94 36.10 -5.76 -21.86
CA GLU A 94 35.28 -6.94 -22.21
C GLU A 94 33.79 -6.64 -22.46
N LEU A 95 33.37 -5.37 -22.38
CA LEU A 95 31.96 -4.95 -22.54
C LEU A 95 31.63 -4.35 -23.92
N LEU A 96 32.52 -4.48 -24.92
CA LEU A 96 32.35 -3.96 -26.29
C LEU A 96 32.04 -5.06 -27.32
#